data_AF-A0A542Y699-F1
#
_entry.id   AF-A0A542Y699-F1
#
_cell.length_a   1.000
_cell.length_b   1.000
_cell.length_c   1.000
_cell.angle_alpha   90.00
_cell.angle_beta   90.00
_cell.angle_gamma   90.00
#
_symmetry.space_group_name_H-M   'P 1'
#
loop_
_entity.id
_entity.type
_entity.pdbx_description
1 polymer ?
#
loop_
_entity_poly.entity_id
_entity_poly.type
_entity_poly.pdbx_seq_one_letter_code
_entity_poly.pdbx_strand_id
1 'polypeptide(L)'
;MGNGPGSEPASEPEPVIRRVRGSRRAQRPAPRGVDPTPNDHALSARAAEDTAQGWGGAPANRPKESGENDSRLRADKPPHWG
;
A
#
# COMPACT_ATOMS: atom_id res chain seq x y z
N MET A 1 33.49 27.87 -31.82
CA MET A 1 32.51 26.78 -31.68
C MET A 1 32.89 26.01 -30.42
N GLY A 2 32.20 26.27 -29.31
CA GLY A 2 32.52 25.68 -28.01
C GLY A 2 31.59 24.51 -27.71
N ASN A 3 32.16 23.32 -27.47
CA ASN A 3 31.43 22.12 -27.10
C ASN A 3 30.86 22.28 -25.68
N GLY A 4 29.55 22.08 -25.52
CA GLY A 4 28.88 22.08 -24.21
C GLY A 4 29.16 20.79 -23.44
N PRO A 5 29.24 20.84 -22.10
CA PRO A 5 29.44 19.64 -21.30
C PRO A 5 28.19 18.75 -21.37
N GLY A 6 28.39 17.50 -21.76
CA GLY A 6 27.35 16.48 -21.77
C GLY A 6 26.84 16.21 -20.37
N SER A 7 25.52 16.23 -20.21
CA SER A 7 24.84 15.73 -19.02
C SER A 7 25.08 14.23 -18.90
N GLU A 8 26.00 13.82 -18.04
CA GLU A 8 26.11 12.43 -17.58
C GLU A 8 24.85 12.09 -16.76
N PRO A 9 24.11 11.01 -17.07
CA PRO A 9 23.02 10.58 -16.21
C PRO A 9 23.62 10.11 -14.88
N ALA A 10 23.16 10.71 -13.78
CA ALA A 10 23.53 10.35 -12.42
C ALA A 10 23.38 8.83 -12.24
N SER A 11 24.51 8.17 -12.00
CA SER A 11 24.58 6.73 -11.75
C SER A 11 23.75 6.38 -10.53
N GLU A 12 22.74 5.52 -10.72
CA GLU A 12 22.03 4.92 -9.61
C GLU A 12 23.03 4.09 -8.78
N PRO A 13 23.03 4.19 -7.44
CA PRO A 13 23.95 3.46 -6.61
C PRO A 13 23.65 1.96 -6.75
N GLU A 14 24.71 1.21 -7.09
CA GLU A 14 24.68 -0.23 -7.22
C GLU A 14 24.09 -0.91 -5.98
N PRO A 15 23.22 -1.92 -6.16
CA PRO A 15 22.56 -2.62 -5.06
C PRO A 15 23.58 -3.34 -4.15
N VAL A 16 23.78 -2.84 -2.93
CA VAL A 16 24.62 -3.51 -1.92
C VAL A 16 23.88 -4.75 -1.38
N ILE A 17 24.27 -5.94 -1.86
CA ILE A 17 23.71 -7.21 -1.40
C ILE A 17 24.28 -7.56 -0.02
N ARG A 18 23.50 -7.34 1.04
CA ARG A 18 23.83 -7.80 2.40
C ARG A 18 23.57 -9.32 2.51
N ARG A 19 24.64 -10.10 2.67
CA ARG A 19 24.55 -11.54 2.93
C ARG A 19 24.19 -11.77 4.40
N VAL A 20 22.98 -12.28 4.66
CA VAL A 20 22.58 -12.73 5.99
C VAL A 20 23.29 -14.04 6.31
N ARG A 21 24.06 -14.07 7.40
CA ARG A 21 24.84 -15.25 7.83
C ARG A 21 23.90 -16.44 8.04
N GLY A 22 24.12 -17.52 7.30
CA GLY A 22 23.29 -18.75 7.35
C GLY A 22 22.13 -18.80 6.35
N SER A 23 21.84 -17.73 5.61
CA SER A 23 20.85 -17.77 4.54
C SER A 23 21.46 -18.28 3.24
N ARG A 24 20.91 -19.37 2.70
CA ARG A 24 21.22 -19.86 1.34
C ARG A 24 20.41 -19.14 0.25
N ARG A 25 19.48 -18.26 0.64
CA ARG A 25 18.60 -17.55 -0.30
C ARG A 25 19.32 -16.30 -0.81
N ALA A 26 19.27 -16.09 -2.12
CA ALA A 26 19.61 -14.80 -2.69
C ALA A 26 18.68 -13.73 -2.10
N GLN A 27 19.25 -12.68 -1.53
CA GLN A 27 18.51 -11.52 -1.07
C GLN A 27 18.74 -10.41 -2.10
N ARG A 28 17.65 -9.82 -2.59
CA ARG A 28 17.72 -8.59 -3.38
C ARG A 28 17.52 -7.41 -2.43
N PRO A 29 18.21 -6.28 -2.64
CA PRO A 29 17.92 -5.10 -1.85
C PRO A 29 16.48 -4.63 -2.12
N ALA A 30 15.91 -4.00 -1.11
CA ALA A 30 14.60 -3.39 -1.23
C ALA A 30 14.62 -2.28 -2.29
N PRO A 31 13.54 -2.11 -3.08
CA PRO A 31 13.38 -0.97 -3.96
C PRO A 31 13.49 0.37 -3.22
N ARG A 32 13.84 1.44 -3.94
CA ARG A 32 13.87 2.80 -3.37
C ARG A 32 12.50 3.18 -2.81
N GLY A 33 12.50 3.80 -1.63
CA GLY A 33 11.27 4.23 -0.94
C GLY A 33 10.61 3.14 -0.09
N VAL A 34 11.11 1.90 -0.11
CA VAL A 34 10.63 0.84 0.77
C VAL A 34 11.34 0.94 2.12
N ASP A 35 10.55 0.86 3.19
CA ASP A 35 11.05 0.81 4.55
C ASP A 35 11.87 -0.47 4.79
N PRO A 36 13.15 -0.36 5.22
CA PRO A 36 13.99 -1.52 5.52
C PRO A 36 13.59 -2.27 6.80
N THR A 37 12.78 -1.66 7.67
CA THR A 37 12.45 -2.16 9.00
C THR A 37 10.93 -2.18 9.27
N PRO A 38 10.13 -2.90 8.44
CA PRO A 38 8.67 -2.88 8.56
C PRO A 38 8.15 -3.46 9.88
N ASN A 39 8.96 -4.24 10.58
CA ASN A 39 8.57 -4.86 11.86
C ASN A 39 8.83 -3.97 13.08
N ASP A 40 9.56 -2.86 12.93
CA ASP A 40 9.89 -1.97 14.05
C ASP A 40 8.73 -1.00 14.39
N HIS A 41 7.68 -0.98 13.57
CA HIS A 41 6.50 -0.16 13.80
C HIS A 41 5.57 -0.77 14.85
N ALA A 42 4.94 0.08 15.67
CA ALA A 42 3.93 -0.37 16.60
C ALA A 42 2.74 -0.99 15.86
N LEU A 43 2.24 -2.13 16.32
CA LEU A 43 1.08 -2.81 15.70
C LEU A 43 -0.21 -1.97 15.71
N SER A 44 -0.29 -0.99 16.62
CA SER A 44 -1.39 -0.03 16.69
C SER A 44 -1.19 1.20 15.79
N ALA A 45 -0.03 1.35 15.17
CA ALA A 45 0.24 2.46 14.27
C ALA A 45 -0.54 2.25 12.96
N ARG A 46 -1.27 3.30 12.56
CA ARG A 46 -1.99 3.31 11.29
C ARG A 46 -0.99 3.56 10.16
N ALA A 47 -1.07 2.78 9.10
CA ALA A 47 -0.28 3.00 7.90
C ALA A 47 -0.69 4.33 7.25
N ALA A 48 0.26 5.09 6.72
CA ALA A 48 -0.02 6.42 6.16
C ALA A 48 -0.94 6.35 4.92
N GLU A 49 -0.86 5.26 4.19
CA GLU A 49 -1.70 4.92 3.04
C GLU A 49 -3.14 4.50 3.44
N ASP A 50 -3.37 4.08 4.69
CA ASP A 50 -4.68 3.67 5.17
C ASP A 50 -5.55 4.90 5.45
N THR A 51 -6.10 5.48 4.39
CA THR A 51 -7.01 6.63 4.45
C THR A 51 -8.46 6.19 4.43
N ALA A 52 -9.32 6.82 5.24
CA ALA A 52 -10.74 6.49 5.32
C ALA A 52 -11.48 6.70 3.98
N GLN A 53 -10.92 7.53 3.10
CA GLN A 53 -11.42 7.82 1.76
C GLN A 53 -11.41 6.58 0.87
N GLY A 54 -10.43 5.68 1.02
CA GLY A 54 -10.37 4.43 0.26
C GLY A 54 -11.43 3.40 0.65
N TRP A 55 -11.95 3.49 1.88
CA TRP A 55 -12.91 2.54 2.44
C TRP A 55 -14.36 3.06 2.46
N GLY A 56 -14.62 4.21 1.83
CA GLY A 56 -15.96 4.81 1.77
C GLY A 56 -16.38 5.42 3.10
N GLY A 57 -15.51 6.29 3.67
CA GLY A 57 -15.62 6.95 4.97
C GLY A 57 -16.92 7.70 5.29
N ALA A 58 -18.02 6.96 5.45
CA ALA A 58 -19.14 7.42 6.25
C ALA A 58 -18.96 6.95 7.70
N PRO A 59 -19.22 7.81 8.69
CA PRO A 59 -19.17 7.42 10.08
C PRO A 59 -20.17 6.29 10.34
N ALA A 60 -19.85 5.43 11.32
CA ALA A 60 -20.71 4.34 11.83
C ALA A 60 -22.10 4.79 12.32
N ASN A 61 -22.40 6.09 12.23
CA ASN A 61 -23.62 6.74 12.69
C ASN A 61 -24.46 7.28 11.51
N ARG A 62 -24.52 6.55 10.39
CA ARG A 62 -25.65 6.73 9.47
C ARG A 62 -26.90 6.19 10.15
N PRO A 63 -28.03 6.92 10.12
CA PRO A 63 -29.29 6.36 10.57
C PRO A 63 -29.56 5.06 9.82
N LYS A 64 -30.11 4.07 10.53
CA LYS A 64 -30.45 2.71 10.05
C LYS A 64 -31.55 2.70 8.96
N GLU A 65 -31.80 3.85 8.35
CA GLU A 65 -32.71 4.01 7.24
C GLU A 65 -31.93 3.74 5.96
N SER A 66 -32.00 2.46 5.59
CA SER A 66 -31.81 1.87 4.27
C SER A 66 -31.49 2.90 3.19
N GLY A 67 -30.22 3.03 2.85
CA GLY A 67 -29.86 3.75 1.64
C GLY A 67 -30.55 3.10 0.44
N GLU A 68 -30.71 3.86 -0.65
CA GLU A 68 -31.22 3.34 -1.94
C GLU A 68 -30.61 1.97 -2.32
N ASN A 69 -29.30 1.79 -2.05
CA ASN A 69 -28.59 0.53 -2.26
C ASN A 69 -29.11 -0.62 -1.36
N ASP A 70 -29.33 -0.37 -0.07
CA ASP A 70 -29.82 -1.40 0.86
C ASP A 70 -31.24 -1.85 0.48
N SER A 71 -32.06 -0.93 -0.03
CA SER A 71 -33.40 -1.24 -0.54
C SER A 71 -33.34 -2.12 -1.79
N ARG A 72 -32.42 -1.84 -2.72
CA ARG A 72 -32.18 -2.69 -3.91
C ARG A 72 -31.69 -4.08 -3.51
N LEU A 73 -30.72 -4.16 -2.61
CA LEU A 73 -30.17 -5.43 -2.12
C LEU A 73 -31.23 -6.31 -1.43
N ARG A 74 -32.18 -5.71 -0.71
CA ARG A 74 -33.29 -6.44 -0.10
C ARG A 74 -34.28 -6.94 -1.14
N ALA A 75 -34.55 -6.18 -2.19
CA ALA A 75 -35.42 -6.58 -3.28
C ALA A 75 -34.81 -7.72 -4.11
N ASP A 76 -33.49 -7.68 -4.33
CA ASP A 76 -32.76 -8.65 -5.14
C ASP A 76 -32.29 -9.89 -4.34
N LYS A 77 -32.72 -10.04 -3.08
CA LYS A 77 -32.31 -11.16 -2.23
C LYS A 77 -32.82 -12.51 -2.80
N PRO A 78 -31.92 -13.47 -3.10
CA PRO A 78 -32.31 -14.78 -3.59
C PRO A 78 -33.16 -15.59 -2.60
N PRO A 79 -33.99 -16.54 -3.07
CA PRO A 79 -34.89 -17.32 -2.22
C PRO A 79 -34.21 -18.16 -1.13
N HIS A 80 -32.94 -18.54 -1.32
CA HIS A 80 -32.19 -19.40 -0.41
C HIS A 80 -31.39 -18.64 0.67
N TRP A 81 -31.53 -17.31 0.76
CA TRP A 81 -30.82 -16.46 1.73
C TRP A 81 -31.63 -16.18 3.01
N GLY A 82 -32.66 -16.97 3.31
CA GLY A 82 -33.55 -16.84 4.48
C GLY A 82 -33.43 -18.00 5.43
#